data_AF-F7S548-F1
#
_entry.id   AF-F7S548-F1
#
_cell.length_a   1.000
_cell.length_b   1.000
_cell.length_c   1.000
_cell.angle_alpha   90.00
_cell.angle_beta   90.00
_cell.angle_gamma   90.00
#
_symmetry.space_group_name_H-M   'P 1'
#
loop_
_entity.id
_entity.type
_entity.pdbx_description
1 polymer ?
#
loop_
_entity_poly.entity_id
_entity_poly.type
_entity_poly.pdbx_seq_one_letter_code
_entity_poly.pdbx_strand_id
1 'polypeptide(L)'
;RTEMLFLGRADMPGEDEQEARVGAMIAPFQGRPVVVRLLDAGADKPVPFLALASEENPALGVRGVRALLRRPDFCAAHLRALLRAGAGHDLRIMVPMVTFAAELRAIRDLLAAAARDVGCSPPPLGAMIEVPAAALTVPDLLAASDFFSIGTNDLTQYVLAADRGHKDLPGFADAGHPAVIGLCARVCRDAGAVPVSVCGEAAGDPPTARLLVEAGIRKLSMGAARLSTLRAAFSASAS
;
A
#
# COMPACT_ATOMS: atom_id res chain seq x y z
N ARG A 1 5.98 -1.44 5.59
CA ARG A 1 4.99 -0.56 6.23
C ARG A 1 5.76 0.52 6.97
N THR A 2 5.63 1.79 6.59
CA THR A 2 6.44 2.90 7.12
C THR A 2 5.81 3.53 8.37
N GLU A 3 4.60 3.14 8.74
CA GLU A 3 3.89 3.62 9.94
C GLU A 3 4.74 3.44 11.21
N MET A 4 5.57 2.39 11.28
CA MET A 4 6.48 2.14 12.39
C MET A 4 7.55 3.23 12.58
N LEU A 5 7.78 4.08 11.58
CA LEU A 5 8.68 5.24 11.69
C LEU A 5 8.03 6.41 12.45
N PHE A 6 6.69 6.46 12.48
CA PHE A 6 5.93 7.67 12.79
C PHE A 6 4.94 7.49 13.95
N LEU A 7 4.37 6.29 14.13
CA LEU A 7 3.40 6.01 15.17
C LEU A 7 3.99 6.20 16.57
N GLY A 8 3.24 6.85 17.45
CA GLY A 8 3.63 7.09 18.85
C GLY A 8 4.64 8.23 19.05
N ARG A 9 4.96 9.00 18.00
CA ARG A 9 5.89 10.13 18.09
C ARG A 9 5.15 11.46 18.17
N ALA A 10 5.66 12.37 19.01
CA ALA A 10 5.17 13.74 19.06
C ALA A 10 5.66 14.55 17.84
N ASP A 11 6.94 14.41 17.52
CA ASP A 11 7.63 15.19 16.48
C ASP A 11 7.93 14.37 15.22
N MET A 12 7.97 15.07 14.09
CA MET A 12 8.35 14.50 12.80
C MET A 12 9.82 14.03 12.85
N PRO A 13 10.11 12.75 12.53
CA PRO A 13 11.50 12.31 12.45
C PRO A 13 12.20 13.02 11.28
N GLY A 14 13.45 13.44 11.49
CA GLY A 14 14.27 14.05 10.45
C GLY A 14 14.59 13.08 9.31
N GLU A 15 15.07 13.61 8.18
CA GLU A 15 15.40 12.80 7.00
C GLU A 15 16.44 11.72 7.32
N ASP A 16 17.52 12.07 8.03
CA ASP A 16 18.60 11.15 8.39
C ASP A 16 18.11 10.00 9.30
N GLU A 17 17.18 10.28 10.21
CA GLU A 17 16.61 9.25 11.07
C GLU A 17 15.73 8.28 10.26
N GLN A 18 14.91 8.82 9.36
CA GLN A 18 14.10 8.01 8.46
C GLN A 18 14.99 7.16 7.55
N GLU A 19 16.06 7.75 7.01
CA GLU A 19 17.04 7.07 6.17
C GLU A 19 17.66 5.87 6.90
N ALA A 20 18.21 6.10 8.10
CA ALA A 20 18.85 5.06 8.89
C ALA A 20 17.89 3.90 9.22
N ARG A 21 16.67 4.22 9.65
CA ARG A 21 15.67 3.20 10.00
C ARG A 21 15.20 2.41 8.79
N VAL A 22 14.94 3.08 7.66
CA VAL A 22 14.49 2.41 6.43
C VAL A 22 15.63 1.60 5.82
N GLY A 23 16.85 2.13 5.80
CA GLY A 23 18.04 1.42 5.33
C GLY A 23 18.26 0.11 6.09
N ALA A 24 18.11 0.13 7.42
CA ALA A 24 18.17 -1.08 8.25
C ALA A 24 17.09 -2.12 7.90
N MET A 25 15.90 -1.69 7.46
CA MET A 25 14.84 -2.59 7.03
C MET A 25 15.07 -3.16 5.62
N ILE A 26 15.71 -2.41 4.72
CA ILE A 26 15.94 -2.82 3.32
C ILE A 26 17.20 -3.69 3.19
N ALA A 27 18.24 -3.43 3.98
CA ALA A 27 19.54 -4.11 3.87
C ALA A 27 19.47 -5.66 3.81
N PRO A 28 18.62 -6.36 4.59
CA PRO A 28 18.54 -7.82 4.56
C PRO A 28 18.02 -8.42 3.23
N PHE A 29 17.41 -7.61 2.35
CA PHE A 29 16.79 -8.11 1.13
C PHE A 29 17.78 -8.35 -0.03
N GLN A 30 19.05 -7.96 0.10
CA GLN A 30 20.17 -8.36 -0.78
C GLN A 30 19.83 -8.32 -2.29
N GLY A 31 19.42 -7.15 -2.79
CA GLY A 31 19.10 -6.95 -4.22
C GLY A 31 17.72 -7.44 -4.65
N ARG A 32 16.93 -8.06 -3.77
CA ARG A 32 15.53 -8.38 -4.05
C ARG A 32 14.66 -7.11 -4.02
N PRO A 33 13.59 -7.04 -4.83
CA PRO A 33 12.69 -5.89 -4.82
C PRO A 33 12.05 -5.66 -3.45
N VAL A 34 12.15 -4.43 -2.93
CA VAL A 34 11.49 -4.00 -1.70
C VAL A 34 10.49 -2.89 -2.01
N VAL A 35 9.21 -3.17 -1.75
CA VAL A 35 8.14 -2.20 -1.92
C VAL A 35 7.90 -1.48 -0.59
N VAL A 36 8.22 -0.19 -0.54
CA VAL A 36 7.97 0.68 0.60
C VAL A 36 6.68 1.46 0.36
N ARG A 37 5.67 1.18 1.18
CA ARG A 37 4.42 1.96 1.22
C ARG A 37 4.68 3.30 1.91
N LEU A 38 4.27 4.42 1.30
CA LEU A 38 4.26 5.72 1.97
C LEU A 38 3.33 5.70 3.19
N LEU A 39 3.45 6.70 4.06
CA LEU A 39 2.66 6.79 5.28
C LEU A 39 1.14 6.75 4.99
N ASP A 40 0.48 5.71 5.48
CA ASP A 40 -0.98 5.62 5.58
C ASP A 40 -1.40 5.99 7.01
N ALA A 41 -1.31 7.28 7.31
CA ALA A 41 -1.85 7.90 8.51
C ALA A 41 -3.29 8.35 8.25
N GLY A 42 -4.14 8.19 9.27
CA GLY A 42 -5.52 8.68 9.33
C GLY A 42 -5.85 9.01 10.79
N ALA A 43 -7.05 9.52 11.10
CA ALA A 43 -7.37 9.91 12.47
C ALA A 43 -7.44 8.72 13.47
N ASP A 44 -7.51 7.47 12.98
CA ASP A 44 -7.38 6.23 13.75
C ASP A 44 -5.93 5.87 14.11
N LYS A 45 -4.95 6.48 13.42
CA LYS A 45 -3.51 6.29 13.60
C LYS A 45 -2.88 7.65 13.91
N PRO A 46 -2.88 8.09 15.17
CA PRO A 46 -2.50 9.45 15.50
C PRO A 46 -1.04 9.71 15.12
N VAL A 47 -0.85 10.67 14.22
CA VAL A 47 0.45 11.23 13.83
C VAL A 47 0.39 12.74 14.12
N PRO A 48 0.64 13.17 15.37
CA PRO A 48 0.37 14.54 15.85
C PRO A 48 0.99 15.63 14.99
N PHE A 49 2.23 15.44 14.53
CA PHE A 49 2.95 16.42 13.71
C PHE A 49 2.35 16.63 12.31
N LEU A 50 1.44 15.77 11.83
CA LEU A 50 0.67 16.03 10.62
C LEU A 50 -0.44 17.07 10.82
N ALA A 51 -0.81 17.36 12.09
CA ALA A 51 -1.84 18.32 12.48
C ALA A 51 -3.18 18.09 11.75
N LEU A 52 -3.56 16.81 11.60
CA LEU A 52 -4.84 16.43 11.01
C LEU A 52 -5.96 16.69 12.01
N ALA A 53 -7.06 17.29 11.54
CA ALA A 53 -8.25 17.48 12.35
C ALA A 53 -8.86 16.13 12.74
N SER A 54 -9.52 16.07 13.90
CA SER A 54 -10.37 14.94 14.24
C SER A 54 -11.59 14.92 13.31
N GLU A 55 -11.99 13.72 12.89
CA GLU A 55 -13.11 13.50 11.97
C GLU A 55 -14.04 12.44 12.56
N GLU A 56 -15.34 12.58 12.31
CA GLU A 56 -16.35 11.60 12.75
C GLU A 56 -16.11 10.21 12.12
N ASN A 57 -15.61 10.18 10.88
CA ASN A 57 -15.36 8.95 10.13
C ASN A 57 -13.90 8.91 9.63
N PRO A 58 -12.92 8.60 10.50
CA PRO A 58 -11.49 8.58 10.16
C PRO A 58 -11.15 7.75 8.91
N ALA A 59 -11.83 6.62 8.74
CA ALA A 59 -11.63 5.75 7.59
C ALA A 59 -12.02 6.42 6.25
N LEU A 60 -13.01 7.32 6.26
CA LEU A 60 -13.50 8.02 5.06
C LEU A 60 -12.88 9.42 4.90
N GLY A 61 -12.05 9.85 5.84
CA GLY A 61 -11.55 11.21 5.95
C GLY A 61 -10.19 11.46 5.28
N VAL A 62 -9.40 12.34 5.90
CA VAL A 62 -8.07 12.75 5.49
C VAL A 62 -7.05 11.71 5.93
N ARG A 63 -6.83 10.72 5.05
CA ARG A 63 -5.82 9.66 5.26
C ARG A 63 -5.04 9.28 4.01
N GLY A 64 -3.94 8.56 4.21
CA GLY A 64 -3.06 8.08 3.12
C GLY A 64 -2.62 9.21 2.18
N VAL A 65 -2.80 9.04 0.87
CA VAL A 65 -2.40 10.05 -0.13
C VAL A 65 -2.99 11.44 0.15
N ARG A 66 -4.22 11.54 0.67
CA ARG A 66 -4.86 12.84 0.95
C ARG A 66 -4.14 13.60 2.06
N ALA A 67 -3.68 12.88 3.09
CA ALA A 67 -2.87 13.48 4.16
C ALA A 67 -1.49 13.89 3.64
N LEU A 68 -0.86 13.07 2.79
CA LEU A 68 0.42 13.38 2.16
C LEU A 68 0.36 14.63 1.29
N LEU A 69 -0.70 14.77 0.47
CA LEU A 69 -0.87 15.92 -0.42
C LEU A 69 -1.23 17.21 0.33
N ARG A 70 -1.85 17.12 1.51
CA ARG A 70 -2.07 18.28 2.39
C ARG A 70 -0.81 18.72 3.14
N ARG A 71 0.20 17.84 3.26
CA ARG A 71 1.49 18.11 3.89
C ARG A 71 2.64 17.82 2.91
N PRO A 72 2.74 18.57 1.80
CA PRO A 72 3.73 18.30 0.76
C PRO A 72 5.18 18.38 1.27
N ASP A 73 5.48 19.25 2.24
CA ASP A 73 6.82 19.35 2.85
C ASP A 73 7.21 18.04 3.55
N PHE A 74 6.27 17.46 4.32
CA PHE A 74 6.46 16.16 4.95
C PHE A 74 6.66 15.08 3.89
N CYS A 75 5.81 15.08 2.86
CA CYS A 75 5.88 14.08 1.79
C CYS A 75 7.21 14.15 1.05
N ALA A 76 7.70 15.35 0.70
CA ALA A 76 8.98 15.55 0.02
C ALA A 76 10.16 15.09 0.88
N ALA A 77 10.18 15.45 2.18
CA ALA A 77 11.22 15.00 3.11
C ALA A 77 11.21 13.47 3.27
N HIS A 78 10.02 12.87 3.39
CA HIS A 78 9.89 11.42 3.46
C HIS A 78 10.41 10.75 2.18
N LEU A 79 10.06 11.27 0.99
CA LEU A 79 10.54 10.73 -0.29
C LEU A 79 12.07 10.84 -0.40
N ARG A 80 12.70 11.97 -0.03
CA ARG A 80 14.16 12.10 -0.03
C ARG A 80 14.82 11.08 0.90
N ALA A 81 14.31 10.90 2.11
CA ALA A 81 14.82 9.91 3.04
C ALA A 81 14.71 8.47 2.50
N LEU A 82 13.58 8.13 1.85
CA LEU A 82 13.41 6.83 1.20
C LEU A 82 14.39 6.63 0.05
N LEU A 83 14.62 7.65 -0.77
CA LEU A 83 15.55 7.61 -1.90
C LEU A 83 17.00 7.39 -1.44
N ARG A 84 17.44 8.08 -0.37
CA ARG A 84 18.76 7.87 0.22
C ARG A 84 18.88 6.46 0.82
N ALA A 85 17.88 6.02 1.59
CA ALA A 85 17.87 4.68 2.18
C ALA A 85 17.84 3.54 1.16
N GLY A 86 17.22 3.77 0.00
CA GLY A 86 17.12 2.81 -1.09
C GLY A 86 18.33 2.80 -2.03
N ALA A 87 19.34 3.65 -1.81
CA ALA A 87 20.53 3.69 -2.65
C ALA A 87 21.21 2.32 -2.70
N GLY A 88 21.43 1.78 -3.91
CA GLY A 88 22.00 0.44 -4.10
C GLY A 88 21.02 -0.73 -3.95
N HIS A 89 19.71 -0.48 -3.79
CA HIS A 89 18.66 -1.49 -3.67
C HIS A 89 17.58 -1.36 -4.77
N ASP A 90 16.86 -2.45 -5.11
CA ASP A 90 15.63 -2.39 -5.92
C ASP A 90 14.48 -1.87 -5.05
N LEU A 91 14.51 -0.57 -4.77
CA LEU A 91 13.46 0.16 -4.07
C LEU A 91 12.29 0.41 -5.03
N ARG A 92 11.07 0.20 -4.52
CA ARG A 92 9.83 0.63 -5.17
C ARG A 92 8.96 1.35 -4.16
N ILE A 93 8.29 2.41 -4.59
CA ILE A 93 7.44 3.22 -3.71
C ILE A 93 5.98 2.95 -4.04
N MET A 94 5.15 2.80 -3.02
CA MET A 94 3.71 2.55 -3.18
C MET A 94 2.87 3.57 -2.43
N VAL A 95 1.91 4.17 -3.11
CA VAL A 95 1.02 5.20 -2.57
C VAL A 95 -0.25 4.56 -1.98
N PRO A 96 -0.57 4.76 -0.70
CA PRO A 96 -1.80 4.25 -0.08
C PRO A 96 -3.02 5.13 -0.38
N MET A 97 -4.22 4.54 -0.30
CA MET A 97 -5.52 5.22 -0.37
C MET A 97 -5.75 6.04 -1.66
N VAL A 98 -5.09 5.65 -2.76
CA VAL A 98 -5.31 6.29 -4.07
C VAL A 98 -6.77 6.12 -4.46
N THR A 99 -7.43 7.22 -4.79
CA THR A 99 -8.81 7.28 -5.27
C THR A 99 -8.83 7.68 -6.75
N PHE A 100 -8.01 8.66 -7.14
CA PHE A 100 -7.98 9.23 -8.48
C PHE A 100 -6.57 9.32 -9.07
N ALA A 101 -6.47 9.27 -10.40
CA ALA A 101 -5.19 9.38 -11.10
C ALA A 101 -4.44 10.70 -10.84
N ALA A 102 -5.16 11.78 -10.56
CA ALA A 102 -4.56 13.08 -10.23
C ALA A 102 -3.75 13.03 -8.93
N GLU A 103 -4.19 12.28 -7.93
CA GLU A 103 -3.47 12.12 -6.67
C GLU A 103 -2.14 11.39 -6.90
N LEU A 104 -2.16 10.33 -7.72
CA LEU A 104 -0.96 9.56 -8.05
C LEU A 104 0.03 10.37 -8.89
N ARG A 105 -0.46 11.17 -9.85
CA ARG A 105 0.38 12.11 -10.62
C ARG A 105 1.07 13.13 -9.72
N ALA A 106 0.34 13.73 -8.78
CA ALA A 106 0.93 14.68 -7.84
C ALA A 106 2.05 14.06 -6.99
N ILE A 107 1.88 12.81 -6.52
CA ILE A 107 2.97 12.10 -5.82
C ILE A 107 4.14 11.77 -6.76
N ARG A 108 3.88 11.42 -8.02
CA ARG A 108 4.93 11.18 -9.02
C ARG A 108 5.78 12.43 -9.27
N ASP A 109 5.15 13.60 -9.32
CA ASP A 109 5.86 14.88 -9.49
C ASP A 109 6.72 15.21 -8.27
N LEU A 110 6.20 14.98 -7.05
CA LEU A 110 6.97 15.11 -5.81
C LEU A 110 8.15 14.13 -5.75
N LEU A 111 7.96 12.88 -6.17
CA LEU A 111 9.03 11.89 -6.25
C LEU A 111 10.11 12.30 -7.25
N ALA A 112 9.71 12.79 -8.43
CA ALA A 112 10.66 13.28 -9.42
C ALA A 112 11.45 14.50 -8.91
N ALA A 113 10.83 15.40 -8.17
CA ALA A 113 11.51 16.52 -7.51
C ALA A 113 12.50 16.04 -6.45
N ALA A 114 12.07 15.16 -5.54
CA ALA A 114 12.92 14.58 -4.51
C ALA A 114 14.12 13.81 -5.10
N ALA A 115 13.92 13.10 -6.21
CA ALA A 115 14.99 12.38 -6.91
C ALA A 115 16.02 13.35 -7.51
N ARG A 116 15.59 14.49 -8.05
CA ARG A 116 16.51 15.56 -8.49
C ARG A 116 17.30 16.15 -7.32
N ASP A 117 16.63 16.42 -6.18
CA ASP A 117 17.30 16.95 -4.98
C ASP A 117 18.37 16.00 -4.43
N VAL A 118 18.12 14.69 -4.50
CA VAL A 118 19.06 13.64 -4.04
C VAL A 118 20.12 13.30 -5.10
N GLY A 119 19.88 13.60 -6.38
CA GLY A 119 20.79 13.28 -7.48
C GLY A 119 20.67 11.82 -7.96
N CYS A 120 19.47 11.24 -7.94
CA CYS A 120 19.20 9.88 -8.40
C CYS A 120 18.05 9.81 -9.42
N SER A 121 17.85 8.64 -10.03
CA SER A 121 16.66 8.38 -10.86
C SER A 121 15.47 8.01 -9.96
N PRO A 122 14.24 8.46 -10.29
CA PRO A 122 13.07 8.08 -9.51
C PRO A 122 12.82 6.55 -9.65
N PRO A 123 12.63 5.82 -8.54
CA PRO A 123 12.28 4.41 -8.56
C PRO A 123 10.85 4.21 -9.09
N PRO A 124 10.47 2.94 -9.42
CA PRO A 124 9.09 2.62 -9.76
C PRO A 124 8.11 3.08 -8.67
N LEU A 125 7.03 3.75 -9.09
CA LEU A 125 5.95 4.23 -8.25
C LEU A 125 4.67 3.47 -8.58
N GLY A 126 4.11 2.79 -7.59
CA GLY A 126 2.85 2.06 -7.72
C GLY A 126 1.74 2.61 -6.83
N ALA A 127 0.53 2.14 -7.06
CA ALA A 127 -0.64 2.46 -6.25
C ALA A 127 -1.13 1.24 -5.46
N MET A 128 -1.53 1.48 -4.20
CA MET A 128 -2.32 0.52 -3.46
C MET A 128 -3.78 0.62 -3.92
N ILE A 129 -4.33 -0.47 -4.43
CA ILE A 129 -5.74 -0.56 -4.83
C ILE A 129 -6.54 -1.05 -3.63
N GLU A 130 -6.99 -0.10 -2.83
CA GLU A 130 -7.74 -0.34 -1.60
C GLU A 130 -8.99 0.53 -1.47
N VAL A 131 -9.25 1.38 -2.47
CA VAL A 131 -10.48 2.19 -2.59
C VAL A 131 -11.29 1.68 -3.79
N PRO A 132 -12.60 1.42 -3.66
CA PRO A 132 -13.40 0.89 -4.76
C PRO A 132 -13.35 1.75 -6.04
N ALA A 133 -13.32 3.08 -5.90
CA ALA A 133 -13.17 3.99 -7.02
C ALA A 133 -11.91 3.69 -7.84
N ALA A 134 -10.75 3.54 -7.20
CA ALA A 134 -9.49 3.21 -7.89
C ALA A 134 -9.52 1.83 -8.55
N ALA A 135 -10.18 0.86 -7.91
CA ALA A 135 -10.37 -0.47 -8.51
C ALA A 135 -11.31 -0.44 -9.73
N LEU A 136 -12.28 0.48 -9.75
CA LEU A 136 -13.19 0.68 -10.88
C LEU A 136 -12.55 1.48 -12.03
N THR A 137 -11.52 2.27 -11.76
CA THR A 137 -10.86 3.16 -12.72
C THR A 137 -9.37 2.85 -12.93
N VAL A 138 -8.97 1.57 -12.82
CA VAL A 138 -7.56 1.15 -13.07
C VAL A 138 -6.99 1.67 -14.38
N PRO A 139 -7.72 1.70 -15.52
CA PRO A 139 -7.20 2.25 -16.77
C PRO A 139 -6.69 3.69 -16.66
N ASP A 140 -7.34 4.53 -15.84
CA ASP A 140 -6.94 5.92 -15.63
C ASP A 140 -5.65 6.05 -14.81
N LEU A 141 -5.31 5.02 -14.02
CA LEU A 141 -4.13 4.97 -13.17
C LEU A 141 -2.89 4.47 -13.93
N LEU A 142 -3.05 3.78 -15.06
CA LEU A 142 -1.95 3.14 -15.80
C LEU A 142 -0.86 4.12 -16.22
N ALA A 143 -1.24 5.35 -16.61
CA ALA A 143 -0.28 6.37 -17.01
C ALA A 143 0.58 6.91 -15.85
N ALA A 144 0.17 6.67 -14.60
CA ALA A 144 0.83 7.20 -13.41
C ALA A 144 1.35 6.11 -12.46
N SER A 145 1.14 4.83 -12.77
CA SER A 145 1.46 3.69 -11.89
C SER A 145 2.27 2.63 -12.63
N ASP A 146 3.42 2.25 -12.07
CA ASP A 146 4.31 1.22 -12.62
C ASP A 146 3.92 -0.21 -12.15
N PHE A 147 3.13 -0.31 -11.08
CA PHE A 147 2.58 -1.55 -10.54
C PHE A 147 1.38 -1.25 -9.64
N PHE A 148 0.60 -2.29 -9.32
CA PHE A 148 -0.49 -2.21 -8.36
C PHE A 148 -0.31 -3.24 -7.24
N SER A 149 -0.73 -2.88 -6.03
CA SER A 149 -0.93 -3.86 -4.96
C SER A 149 -2.30 -3.68 -4.34
N ILE A 150 -3.12 -4.71 -4.37
CA ILE A 150 -4.45 -4.69 -3.78
C ILE A 150 -4.30 -4.79 -2.25
N GLY A 151 -4.86 -3.84 -1.52
CA GLY A 151 -4.95 -3.83 -0.06
C GLY A 151 -6.30 -4.40 0.36
N THR A 152 -6.41 -5.71 0.52
CA THR A 152 -7.72 -6.37 0.73
C THR A 152 -8.41 -5.93 2.02
N ASN A 153 -7.67 -5.55 3.05
CA ASN A 153 -8.28 -5.18 4.33
C ASN A 153 -9.15 -3.92 4.20
N ASP A 154 -8.61 -2.85 3.61
CA ASP A 154 -9.35 -1.60 3.40
C ASP A 154 -10.32 -1.74 2.21
N LEU A 155 -9.96 -2.50 1.16
CA LEU A 155 -10.88 -2.77 0.04
C LEU A 155 -12.17 -3.46 0.52
N THR A 156 -12.04 -4.50 1.36
CA THR A 156 -13.18 -5.24 1.93
C THR A 156 -14.07 -4.31 2.74
N GLN A 157 -13.47 -3.50 3.62
CA GLN A 157 -14.19 -2.53 4.45
C GLN A 157 -15.03 -1.55 3.61
N TYR A 158 -14.47 -0.98 2.54
CA TYR A 158 -15.22 -0.02 1.72
C TYR A 158 -16.21 -0.68 0.76
N VAL A 159 -15.93 -1.89 0.25
CA VAL A 159 -16.86 -2.62 -0.62
C VAL A 159 -18.06 -3.12 0.18
N LEU A 160 -17.84 -3.61 1.40
CA LEU A 160 -18.88 -4.16 2.26
C LEU A 160 -19.47 -3.13 3.24
N ALA A 161 -18.98 -1.89 3.20
CA ALA A 161 -19.42 -0.78 4.03
C ALA A 161 -19.43 -1.11 5.54
N ALA A 162 -18.39 -1.79 6.01
CA ALA A 162 -18.27 -2.22 7.40
C ALA A 162 -16.86 -2.01 7.93
N ASP A 163 -16.76 -1.30 9.05
CA ASP A 163 -15.49 -1.14 9.76
C ASP A 163 -15.02 -2.49 10.29
N ARG A 164 -13.81 -2.90 9.88
CA ARG A 164 -13.19 -4.16 10.31
C ARG A 164 -12.91 -4.24 11.82
N GLY A 165 -12.85 -3.10 12.51
CA GLY A 165 -12.71 -3.00 13.96
C GLY A 165 -14.04 -3.07 14.71
N HIS A 166 -15.18 -3.06 14.01
CA HIS A 166 -16.50 -3.02 14.63
C HIS A 166 -16.90 -4.40 15.18
N LYS A 167 -17.03 -4.48 16.52
CA LYS A 167 -17.27 -5.74 17.24
C LYS A 167 -18.58 -6.44 16.85
N ASP A 168 -19.58 -5.67 16.44
CA ASP A 168 -20.90 -6.20 16.07
C ASP A 168 -21.03 -6.59 14.59
N LEU A 169 -19.97 -6.44 13.79
CA LEU A 169 -19.97 -6.76 12.35
C LEU A 169 -18.89 -7.78 11.93
N PRO A 170 -18.64 -8.86 12.70
CA PRO A 170 -17.53 -9.77 12.41
C PRO A 170 -17.65 -10.47 11.04
N GLY A 171 -18.87 -10.66 10.54
CA GLY A 171 -19.14 -11.30 9.24
C GLY A 171 -18.85 -10.41 8.01
N PHE A 172 -18.58 -9.12 8.20
CA PHE A 172 -18.33 -8.19 7.10
C PHE A 172 -16.83 -7.91 6.85
N ALA A 173 -15.94 -8.59 7.57
CA ALA A 173 -14.50 -8.57 7.33
C ALA A 173 -14.04 -9.71 6.39
N ASP A 174 -14.91 -10.16 5.49
CA ASP A 174 -14.64 -11.28 4.58
C ASP A 174 -14.04 -10.84 3.24
N ALA A 175 -12.73 -10.97 3.10
CA ALA A 175 -12.03 -10.70 1.84
C ALA A 175 -12.30 -11.75 0.74
N GLY A 176 -12.88 -12.91 1.09
CA GLY A 176 -13.35 -13.93 0.16
C GLY A 176 -14.73 -13.63 -0.43
N HIS A 177 -15.41 -12.59 0.04
CA HIS A 177 -16.74 -12.23 -0.44
C HIS A 177 -16.74 -12.02 -1.98
N PRO A 178 -17.75 -12.53 -2.72
CA PRO A 178 -17.76 -12.48 -4.18
C PRO A 178 -17.58 -11.08 -4.78
N ALA A 179 -18.12 -10.05 -4.14
CA ALA A 179 -17.93 -8.67 -4.57
C ALA A 179 -16.48 -8.20 -4.49
N VAL A 180 -15.74 -8.62 -3.45
CA VAL A 180 -14.33 -8.26 -3.24
C VAL A 180 -13.47 -9.02 -4.26
N ILE A 181 -13.66 -10.33 -4.39
CA ILE A 181 -12.93 -11.16 -5.35
C ILE A 181 -13.21 -10.72 -6.80
N GLY A 182 -14.46 -10.42 -7.13
CA GLY A 182 -14.83 -9.91 -8.45
C GLY A 182 -14.15 -8.58 -8.79
N LEU A 183 -13.99 -7.71 -7.79
CA LEU A 183 -13.26 -6.46 -7.95
C LEU A 183 -11.74 -6.68 -8.10
N CYS A 184 -11.16 -7.63 -7.37
CA CYS A 184 -9.77 -8.06 -7.58
C CYS A 184 -9.55 -8.59 -9.00
N ALA A 185 -10.46 -9.42 -9.51
CA ALA A 185 -10.40 -9.96 -10.87
C ALA A 185 -10.48 -8.85 -11.93
N ARG A 186 -11.37 -7.87 -11.71
CA ARG A 186 -11.47 -6.68 -12.53
C ARG A 186 -10.17 -5.89 -12.55
N VAL A 187 -9.53 -5.66 -11.40
CA VAL A 187 -8.23 -4.98 -11.31
C VAL A 187 -7.16 -5.72 -12.12
N CYS A 188 -7.05 -7.04 -11.98
CA CYS A 188 -6.08 -7.83 -12.74
C CYS A 188 -6.30 -7.75 -14.25
N ARG A 189 -7.56 -7.82 -14.69
CA ARG A 189 -7.89 -7.69 -16.12
C ARG A 189 -7.57 -6.30 -16.65
N ASP A 190 -8.03 -5.26 -15.96
CA ASP A 190 -7.93 -3.87 -16.42
C ASP A 190 -6.50 -3.32 -16.30
N ALA A 191 -5.63 -3.94 -15.48
CA ALA A 191 -4.21 -3.62 -15.38
C ALA A 191 -3.39 -4.06 -16.63
N GLY A 192 -3.91 -5.01 -17.41
CA GLY A 192 -3.21 -5.54 -18.59
C GLY A 192 -1.85 -6.13 -18.22
N ALA A 193 -0.78 -5.57 -18.78
CA ALA A 193 0.59 -6.02 -18.52
C ALA A 193 1.20 -5.43 -17.23
N VAL A 194 0.56 -4.44 -16.61
CA VAL A 194 1.07 -3.82 -15.38
C VAL A 194 0.98 -4.82 -14.22
N PRO A 195 2.08 -5.09 -13.48
CA PRO A 195 2.07 -6.09 -12.43
C PRO A 195 1.08 -5.78 -11.32
N VAL A 196 0.27 -6.78 -10.94
CA VAL A 196 -0.66 -6.71 -9.81
C VAL A 196 -0.25 -7.72 -8.74
N SER A 197 -0.12 -7.25 -7.50
CA SER A 197 0.02 -8.08 -6.30
C SER A 197 -1.14 -7.90 -5.34
N VAL A 198 -1.24 -8.78 -4.35
CA VAL A 198 -2.05 -8.54 -3.14
C VAL A 198 -1.13 -8.45 -1.94
N CYS A 199 -1.43 -7.51 -1.06
CA CYS A 199 -0.87 -7.45 0.28
C CYS A 199 -1.98 -7.41 1.33
N GLY A 200 -1.78 -8.07 2.45
CA GLY A 200 -2.78 -8.13 3.52
C GLY A 200 -2.87 -9.52 4.11
N GLU A 201 -3.79 -9.68 5.05
CA GLU A 201 -3.96 -10.96 5.75
C GLU A 201 -4.57 -12.03 4.82
N ALA A 202 -5.49 -11.62 3.94
CA ALA A 202 -6.12 -12.47 2.94
C ALA A 202 -5.12 -13.19 2.02
N ALA A 203 -3.97 -12.57 1.73
CA ALA A 203 -2.92 -13.19 0.91
C ALA A 203 -2.26 -14.40 1.61
N GLY A 204 -2.32 -14.48 2.94
CA GLY A 204 -1.78 -15.57 3.74
C GLY A 204 -2.82 -16.54 4.28
N ASP A 205 -4.10 -16.33 3.98
CA ASP A 205 -5.20 -17.23 4.32
C ASP A 205 -5.46 -18.21 3.17
N PRO A 206 -5.28 -19.53 3.33
CA PRO A 206 -5.32 -20.46 2.21
C PRO A 206 -6.63 -20.49 1.39
N PRO A 207 -7.83 -20.50 1.99
CA PRO A 207 -9.08 -20.42 1.24
C PRO A 207 -9.18 -19.14 0.40
N THR A 208 -8.93 -17.98 1.01
CA THR A 208 -9.02 -16.69 0.31
C THR A 208 -7.92 -16.54 -0.75
N ALA A 209 -6.70 -16.99 -0.46
CA ALA A 209 -5.57 -16.95 -1.38
C ALA A 209 -5.83 -17.74 -2.67
N ARG A 210 -6.60 -18.84 -2.62
CA ARG A 210 -7.02 -19.57 -3.83
C ARG A 210 -7.93 -18.73 -4.70
N LEU A 211 -8.98 -18.14 -4.10
CA LEU A 211 -9.89 -17.24 -4.80
C LEU A 211 -9.15 -16.06 -5.45
N LEU A 212 -8.14 -15.52 -4.77
CA LEU A 212 -7.28 -14.47 -5.31
C LEU A 212 -6.45 -14.95 -6.51
N VAL A 213 -5.88 -16.16 -6.46
CA VAL A 213 -5.14 -16.75 -7.59
C VAL A 213 -6.05 -17.00 -8.78
N GLU A 214 -7.25 -17.54 -8.54
CA GLU A 214 -8.31 -17.75 -9.53
C GLU A 214 -8.76 -16.43 -10.16
N ALA A 215 -8.82 -15.35 -9.39
CA ALA A 215 -9.09 -13.99 -9.87
C ALA A 215 -7.98 -13.39 -10.75
N GLY A 216 -6.85 -14.09 -10.95
CA GLY A 216 -5.77 -13.63 -11.84
C GLY A 216 -4.55 -13.07 -11.12
N ILE A 217 -4.53 -13.07 -9.78
CA ILE A 217 -3.38 -12.60 -9.00
C ILE A 217 -2.26 -13.64 -9.06
N ARG A 218 -1.02 -13.16 -9.23
CA ARG A 218 0.19 -14.02 -9.31
C ARG A 218 1.22 -13.73 -8.23
N LYS A 219 1.10 -12.60 -7.52
CA LYS A 219 2.03 -12.21 -6.45
C LYS A 219 1.27 -11.96 -5.16
N LEU A 220 1.49 -12.82 -4.17
CA LEU A 220 0.92 -12.72 -2.84
C LEU A 220 2.00 -12.25 -1.84
N SER A 221 1.72 -11.20 -1.09
CA SER A 221 2.60 -10.65 -0.05
C SER A 221 1.94 -10.81 1.32
N MET A 222 2.62 -11.49 2.23
CA MET A 222 2.12 -11.84 3.56
C MET A 222 3.24 -11.83 4.60
N GLY A 223 2.88 -11.90 5.88
CA GLY A 223 3.84 -12.10 6.96
C GLY A 223 4.57 -13.44 6.82
N ALA A 224 5.87 -13.46 7.14
CA ALA A 224 6.73 -14.64 6.93
C ALA A 224 6.19 -15.91 7.59
N ALA A 225 5.55 -15.80 8.75
CA ALA A 225 4.94 -16.92 9.47
C ALA A 225 3.81 -17.63 8.69
N ARG A 226 3.19 -16.99 7.69
CA ARG A 226 2.12 -17.58 6.87
C ARG A 226 2.64 -18.33 5.64
N LEU A 227 3.92 -18.17 5.28
CA LEU A 227 4.47 -18.72 4.03
C LEU A 227 4.45 -20.25 4.00
N SER A 228 4.81 -20.91 5.10
CA SER A 228 4.84 -22.38 5.18
C SER A 228 3.43 -22.96 5.06
N THR A 229 2.48 -22.41 5.80
CA THR A 229 1.06 -22.80 5.77
C THR A 229 0.49 -22.67 4.36
N LEU A 230 0.71 -21.54 3.70
CA LEU A 230 0.19 -21.33 2.36
C LEU A 230 0.82 -22.26 1.32
N ARG A 231 2.14 -22.47 1.38
CA ARG A 231 2.84 -23.41 0.49
C ARG A 231 2.30 -24.83 0.64
N ALA A 232 2.13 -25.30 1.87
CA ALA A 232 1.59 -26.63 2.15
C ALA A 232 0.17 -26.80 1.58
N ALA A 233 -0.68 -25.79 1.77
CA ALA A 233 -2.04 -25.80 1.24
C ALA A 233 -2.05 -25.91 -0.29
N PHE A 234 -1.24 -25.12 -1.00
CA PHE A 234 -1.22 -25.15 -2.47
C PHE A 234 -0.65 -26.44 -3.03
N SER A 235 0.36 -27.04 -2.39
CA SER A 235 0.91 -28.33 -2.81
C SER A 235 -0.09 -29.49 -2.65
N ALA A 236 -0.93 -29.46 -1.62
CA ALA A 236 -1.91 -30.52 -1.34
C ALA A 236 -3.12 -30.55 -2.29
N SER A 237 -3.26 -29.56 -3.18
CA SER A 237 -4.35 -29.51 -4.17
C SER A 237 -3.87 -29.72 -5.61
N ALA A 238 -2.57 -29.88 -5.82
CA ALA A 238 -1.98 -30.27 -7.11
C ALA A 238 -1.91 -31.80 -7.29
N SER A 239 -2.45 -32.55 -6.33
CA SER A 239 -2.54 -34.02 -6.26
C SER A 239 -4.00 -34.44 -6.17
#